data_AF-A6G198-F1
#
_entry.id   AF-A6G198-F1
#
_cell.length_a   1.000
_cell.length_b   1.000
_cell.length_c   1.000
_cell.angle_alpha   90.00
_cell.angle_beta   90.00
_cell.angle_gamma   90.00
#
_symmetry.space_group_name_H-M   'P 1'
#
loop_
_entity.id
_entity.type
_entity.pdbx_description
1 polymer ?
#
loop_
_entity_poly.entity_id
_entity_poly.type
_entity_poly.pdbx_seq_one_letter_code
_entity_poly.pdbx_strand_id
1 'polypeptide(L)'
;MSNTSTFRCLGPLALPLLLALGACPAGSGDDGGSEDAADEAGETGTTLPDGTHCAAGYTCWPDPAEEVVWVMKDDGNVNGPTCKSVCEGALGENCAFNACDAGRPVAYPDMASFTPVAEGLGFACKPGGCWDSVAPSEGLYLVSIDTDEEGAKSCYFPTETEQRCDTHPGNANCFGERYSAVCPCVPKPLDEACEWECPPNHTTQATWKTEGSSCVERINYWRKRACEEGWVECPPAGLPPMVECTACHECANSEAQYDSQNGAHASFGRCGEHVQGEGGGATCADVIDAFISERAPDENGVMRCQGHCGPIVAAGCQTFFWGKAQDSNFHTLNWRSCNVDTCQSYCDEHPGECFTHESSPALTCDDPGVDAEPNPDIAACG
;
A
#
# COMPACT_ATOMS: atom_id res chain seq x y z
N MET A 1 40.78 52.39 31.20
CA MET A 1 40.40 53.78 31.54
C MET A 1 38.91 53.92 31.27
N SER A 2 38.21 54.53 32.21
CA SER A 2 36.76 54.53 32.44
C SER A 2 35.86 54.73 31.22
N ASN A 3 34.78 53.96 31.11
CA ASN A 3 33.46 54.51 31.45
C ASN A 3 32.38 53.42 31.59
N THR A 4 31.88 53.33 32.81
CA THR A 4 30.53 52.92 33.22
C THR A 4 29.46 53.69 32.45
N SER A 5 28.39 53.00 32.04
CA SER A 5 27.04 53.57 32.19
C SER A 5 25.97 52.48 32.25
N THR A 6 25.49 52.29 33.46
CA THR A 6 24.25 51.64 33.88
C THR A 6 23.06 52.47 33.40
N PHE A 7 21.94 51.85 32.98
CA PHE A 7 20.60 52.37 33.32
C PHE A 7 19.56 51.25 33.35
N ARG A 8 18.76 51.28 34.41
CA ARG A 8 17.71 50.32 34.79
C ARG A 8 16.35 50.72 34.22
N CYS A 9 15.52 49.68 34.10
CA CYS A 9 14.06 49.58 33.94
C CYS A 9 13.18 50.77 34.32
N LEU A 10 12.14 51.00 33.52
CA LEU A 10 10.78 51.25 33.98
C LEU A 10 9.80 50.42 33.13
N GLY A 11 8.90 49.72 33.82
CA GLY A 11 7.88 48.83 33.28
C GLY A 11 6.61 49.53 32.78
N PRO A 12 5.51 48.78 32.62
CA PRO A 12 4.62 48.88 31.46
C PRO A 12 3.40 49.78 31.70
N LEU A 13 2.84 50.29 30.59
CA LEU A 13 1.49 50.84 30.52
C LEU A 13 0.62 49.88 29.71
N ALA A 14 -0.32 49.25 30.40
CA ALA A 14 -1.46 48.58 29.82
C ALA A 14 -2.56 49.61 29.49
N LEU A 15 -3.25 49.43 28.36
CA LEU A 15 -4.71 49.57 28.17
C LEU A 15 -5.06 49.19 26.71
N PRO A 16 -6.34 48.90 26.38
CA PRO A 16 -6.74 47.76 25.56
C PRO A 16 -7.22 48.20 24.17
N LEU A 17 -7.30 47.26 23.23
CA LEU A 17 -8.07 47.49 22.01
C LEU A 17 -9.03 46.35 21.76
N LEU A 18 -10.31 46.72 21.71
CA LEU A 18 -11.47 45.90 21.42
C LEU A 18 -11.49 45.44 19.95
N LEU A 19 -11.90 44.18 19.79
CA LEU A 19 -12.84 43.63 18.79
C LEU A 19 -12.83 44.15 17.35
N ALA A 20 -12.53 43.23 16.44
CA ALA A 20 -13.31 43.06 15.21
C ALA A 20 -13.41 41.56 14.87
N LEU A 21 -14.57 40.99 15.18
CA LEU A 21 -15.05 39.71 14.66
C LEU A 21 -15.36 39.87 13.17
N GLY A 22 -14.61 39.16 12.32
CA GLY A 22 -14.92 38.99 10.90
C GLY A 22 -15.28 37.53 10.65
N ALA A 23 -16.57 37.23 10.64
CA ALA A 23 -17.14 35.97 10.20
C ALA A 23 -17.29 35.98 8.67
N CYS A 24 -16.99 34.85 8.00
CA CYS A 24 -17.53 34.38 6.71
C CYS A 24 -16.90 33.02 6.37
N PRO A 25 -17.55 32.15 5.58
CA PRO A 25 -18.78 31.44 5.93
C PRO A 25 -18.60 29.91 5.82
N ALA A 26 -19.43 29.18 6.55
CA ALA A 26 -19.70 27.78 6.29
C ALA A 26 -20.37 27.65 4.91
N GLY A 27 -19.73 26.89 4.01
CA GLY A 27 -20.27 26.46 2.73
C GLY A 27 -20.24 24.94 2.69
N SER A 28 -21.43 24.35 2.69
CA SER A 28 -21.73 22.92 2.58
C SER A 28 -21.58 22.42 1.14
N GLY A 29 -21.11 21.18 0.97
CA GLY A 29 -21.11 20.40 -0.28
C GLY A 29 -20.02 19.34 -0.22
N ASP A 30 -20.31 18.15 0.29
CA ASP A 30 -20.76 16.93 -0.44
C ASP A 30 -19.57 16.04 -0.83
N ASP A 31 -19.30 15.09 0.08
CA ASP A 31 -18.88 13.68 -0.10
C ASP A 31 -18.17 13.29 -1.41
N GLY A 32 -16.83 13.22 -1.34
CA GLY A 32 -16.00 12.36 -2.18
C GLY A 32 -15.39 11.28 -1.28
N GLY A 33 -15.89 10.05 -1.42
CA GLY A 33 -15.61 8.92 -0.52
C GLY A 33 -14.13 8.58 -0.40
N SER A 34 -13.58 8.80 0.79
CA SER A 34 -12.44 8.06 1.31
C SER A 34 -12.95 6.74 1.88
N GLU A 35 -12.82 5.65 1.12
CA GLU A 35 -12.70 4.34 1.75
C GLU A 35 -11.24 4.22 2.25
N ASP A 36 -11.07 3.57 3.41
CA ASP A 36 -9.83 3.33 4.16
C ASP A 36 -9.41 4.35 5.24
N ALA A 37 -10.38 4.91 5.96
CA ALA A 37 -10.15 5.33 7.35
C ALA A 37 -11.02 4.45 8.27
N ALA A 38 -10.54 3.25 8.56
CA ALA A 38 -11.13 2.41 9.60
C ALA A 38 -10.83 3.05 10.97
N ASP A 39 -11.88 3.55 11.63
CA ASP A 39 -11.94 3.67 13.09
C ASP A 39 -11.90 2.24 13.67
N GLU A 40 -10.70 1.69 13.83
CA GLU A 40 -10.46 0.39 14.46
C GLU A 40 -10.54 0.51 15.99
N ALA A 41 -11.73 0.24 16.54
CA ALA A 41 -11.84 -0.19 17.92
C ALA A 41 -11.17 -1.57 18.04
N GLY A 42 -9.91 -1.58 18.46
CA GLY A 42 -8.98 -2.71 18.41
C GLY A 42 -9.57 -4.11 18.60
N GLU A 43 -9.87 -4.77 17.49
CA GLU A 43 -9.89 -6.22 17.42
C GLU A 43 -8.44 -6.68 17.24
N THR A 44 -7.91 -7.38 18.24
CA THR A 44 -6.58 -7.98 18.14
C THR A 44 -6.69 -9.24 17.30
N GLY A 45 -5.78 -9.43 16.34
CA GLY A 45 -5.68 -10.65 15.55
C GLY A 45 -5.52 -11.92 16.41
N THR A 46 -5.52 -13.08 15.75
CA THR A 46 -5.44 -14.39 16.40
C THR A 46 -4.08 -15.03 16.16
N THR A 47 -3.52 -15.70 17.18
CA THR A 47 -2.33 -16.54 17.00
C THR A 47 -2.75 -18.00 16.81
N LEU A 48 -2.36 -18.56 15.68
CA LEU A 48 -2.58 -19.96 15.30
C LEU A 48 -1.67 -20.91 16.11
N PRO A 49 -1.99 -22.23 16.17
CA PRO A 49 -1.23 -23.19 16.97
C PRO A 49 0.26 -23.34 16.59
N ASP A 50 0.61 -23.02 15.36
CA ASP A 50 1.99 -23.03 14.84
C ASP A 50 2.77 -21.74 15.15
N GLY A 51 2.11 -20.75 15.78
CA GLY A 51 2.67 -19.44 16.10
C GLY A 51 2.41 -18.37 15.05
N THR A 52 1.77 -18.70 13.93
CA THR A 52 1.39 -17.73 12.90
C THR A 52 0.36 -16.75 13.44
N HIS A 53 0.60 -15.45 13.28
CA HIS A 53 -0.37 -14.42 13.60
C HIS A 53 -1.27 -14.15 12.40
N CYS A 54 -2.58 -14.17 12.60
CA CYS A 54 -3.60 -13.82 11.63
C CYS A 54 -4.24 -12.50 12.05
N ALA A 55 -4.14 -11.47 11.21
CA ALA A 55 -4.69 -10.15 11.49
C ALA A 55 -6.22 -10.18 11.66
N ALA A 56 -6.76 -9.19 12.37
CA ALA A 56 -8.20 -9.02 12.53
C ALA A 56 -8.89 -8.78 11.17
N GLY A 57 -10.13 -9.26 11.03
CA GLY A 57 -10.89 -9.24 9.77
C GLY A 57 -10.45 -10.29 8.74
N TYR A 58 -9.58 -11.23 9.13
CA TYR A 58 -9.18 -12.38 8.33
C TYR A 58 -9.33 -13.68 9.11
N THR A 59 -9.67 -14.73 8.37
CA THR A 59 -9.59 -16.11 8.85
C THR A 59 -8.40 -16.80 8.18
N CYS A 60 -7.53 -17.38 9.01
CA CYS A 60 -6.35 -18.11 8.55
C CYS A 60 -6.38 -19.56 9.03
N TRP A 61 -5.93 -20.49 8.19
CA TRP A 61 -5.80 -21.90 8.52
C TRP A 61 -4.44 -22.46 8.04
N PRO A 62 -3.58 -22.95 8.94
CA PRO A 62 -2.31 -23.54 8.57
C PRO A 62 -2.52 -24.96 8.04
N ASP A 63 -2.04 -25.22 6.82
CA ASP A 63 -2.07 -26.52 6.16
C ASP A 63 -0.65 -27.09 6.08
N PRO A 64 -0.24 -27.91 7.06
CA PRO A 64 1.10 -28.49 7.07
C PRO A 64 1.32 -29.56 5.99
N ALA A 65 0.27 -30.07 5.35
CA ALA A 65 0.42 -31.04 4.26
C ALA A 65 0.84 -30.34 2.96
N GLU A 66 0.31 -29.14 2.73
CA GLU A 66 0.64 -28.30 1.59
C GLU A 66 1.75 -27.28 1.92
N GLU A 67 2.18 -27.15 3.18
CA GLU A 67 3.14 -26.13 3.62
C GLU A 67 2.67 -24.70 3.29
N VAL A 68 1.36 -24.44 3.38
CA VAL A 68 0.73 -23.14 3.13
C VAL A 68 -0.13 -22.70 4.31
N VAL A 69 -0.37 -21.40 4.42
CA VAL A 69 -1.44 -20.85 5.26
C VAL A 69 -2.55 -20.41 4.31
N TRP A 70 -3.71 -21.05 4.41
CA TRP A 70 -4.90 -20.60 3.69
C TRP A 70 -5.49 -19.40 4.38
N VAL A 71 -5.75 -18.35 3.61
CA VAL A 71 -6.25 -17.07 4.14
C VAL A 71 -7.50 -16.65 3.37
N MET A 72 -8.47 -16.14 4.12
CA MET A 72 -9.69 -15.54 3.58
C MET A 72 -9.99 -14.25 4.35
N LYS A 73 -10.37 -13.18 3.65
CA LYS A 73 -10.93 -11.98 4.28
C LYS A 73 -12.37 -12.24 4.72
N ASP A 74 -12.69 -11.88 5.96
CA ASP A 74 -14.00 -12.15 6.58
C ASP A 74 -15.10 -11.31 5.92
N ASP A 75 -14.83 -10.01 5.79
CA ASP A 75 -15.65 -9.08 5.03
C ASP A 75 -15.21 -9.13 3.57
N GLY A 76 -15.85 -9.97 2.76
CA GLY A 76 -15.54 -9.97 1.35
C GLY A 76 -15.98 -8.68 0.66
N ASN A 77 -15.47 -8.45 -0.55
CA ASN A 77 -15.63 -7.17 -1.23
C ASN A 77 -16.25 -7.33 -2.62
N VAL A 78 -17.02 -6.34 -3.05
CA VAL A 78 -17.36 -6.18 -4.47
C VAL A 78 -16.09 -5.66 -5.11
N ASN A 79 -15.47 -6.48 -5.95
CA ASN A 79 -14.08 -6.31 -6.37
C ASN A 79 -13.07 -6.72 -5.27
N GLY A 80 -13.25 -7.94 -4.73
CA GLY A 80 -12.34 -8.59 -3.78
C GLY A 80 -10.84 -8.37 -4.03
N PRO A 81 -10.03 -8.14 -2.98
CA PRO A 81 -8.58 -7.98 -3.08
C PRO A 81 -7.91 -9.14 -3.84
N THR A 82 -6.82 -8.86 -4.54
CA THR A 82 -5.97 -9.92 -5.13
C THR A 82 -5.41 -10.79 -4.01
N CYS A 83 -5.08 -12.06 -4.29
CA CYS A 83 -4.49 -12.91 -3.26
C CYS A 83 -3.16 -12.39 -2.72
N LYS A 84 -2.42 -11.58 -3.49
CA LYS A 84 -1.29 -10.80 -2.98
C LYS A 84 -1.71 -9.93 -1.80
N SER A 85 -2.68 -9.04 -2.00
CA SER A 85 -3.16 -8.14 -0.94
C SER A 85 -3.83 -8.86 0.24
N VAL A 86 -4.50 -10.00 0.00
CA VAL A 86 -5.06 -10.84 1.07
C VAL A 86 -3.95 -11.42 1.95
N CYS A 87 -2.91 -11.99 1.35
CA CYS A 87 -1.78 -12.55 2.11
C CYS A 87 -1.02 -11.47 2.88
N GLU A 88 -0.72 -10.33 2.25
CA GLU A 88 -0.03 -9.22 2.89
C GLU A 88 -0.85 -8.64 4.06
N GLY A 89 -2.16 -8.47 3.87
CA GLY A 89 -3.06 -7.94 4.89
C GLY A 89 -3.23 -8.88 6.09
N ALA A 90 -3.43 -10.18 5.85
CA ALA A 90 -3.69 -11.14 6.92
C ALA A 90 -2.45 -11.51 7.72
N LEU A 91 -1.29 -11.56 7.07
CA LEU A 91 -0.07 -12.12 7.64
C LEU A 91 1.04 -11.08 7.84
N GLY A 92 0.76 -9.79 7.62
CA GLY A 92 1.74 -8.70 7.74
C GLY A 92 2.32 -8.49 9.15
N GLU A 93 1.67 -9.02 10.19
CA GLU A 93 2.16 -8.99 11.56
C GLU A 93 3.15 -10.14 11.89
N ASN A 94 3.43 -11.02 10.93
CA ASN A 94 4.42 -12.07 11.08
C ASN A 94 5.83 -11.58 10.75
N CYS A 95 6.82 -12.35 11.18
CA CYS A 95 8.23 -12.07 10.93
C CYS A 95 8.71 -12.47 9.53
N ALA A 96 7.93 -13.29 8.84
CA ALA A 96 8.14 -13.63 7.45
C ALA A 96 7.20 -12.78 6.60
N PHE A 97 7.70 -12.33 5.45
CA PHE A 97 6.84 -11.77 4.42
C PHE A 97 6.10 -12.90 3.72
N ASN A 98 4.79 -12.95 3.87
CA ASN A 98 3.96 -13.98 3.26
C ASN A 98 3.32 -13.44 1.99
N ALA A 99 3.38 -14.22 0.93
CA ALA A 99 2.80 -13.88 -0.36
C ALA A 99 2.07 -15.08 -0.95
N CYS A 100 1.19 -14.81 -1.90
CA CYS A 100 0.43 -15.84 -2.58
C CYS A 100 1.36 -16.76 -3.39
N ASP A 101 1.06 -18.07 -3.38
CA ASP A 101 1.85 -19.11 -4.04
C ASP A 101 1.46 -19.29 -5.53
N ALA A 102 1.78 -18.27 -6.35
CA ALA A 102 1.46 -18.25 -7.76
C ALA A 102 2.10 -19.42 -8.52
N GLY A 103 1.36 -20.04 -9.45
CA GLY A 103 1.85 -21.17 -10.25
C GLY A 103 1.81 -22.52 -9.51
N ARG A 104 1.44 -22.55 -8.22
CA ARG A 104 1.25 -23.79 -7.49
C ARG A 104 0.16 -24.65 -8.15
N PRO A 105 0.35 -25.96 -8.32
CA PRO A 105 -0.73 -26.85 -8.75
C PRO A 105 -1.97 -26.70 -7.86
N VAL A 106 -3.15 -26.70 -8.47
CA VAL A 106 -4.43 -26.69 -7.75
C VAL A 106 -4.57 -27.98 -6.95
N ALA A 107 -4.33 -27.91 -5.64
CA ALA A 107 -4.37 -29.07 -4.74
C ALA A 107 -5.79 -29.61 -4.50
N TYR A 108 -6.80 -28.73 -4.57
CA TYR A 108 -8.17 -29.02 -4.15
C TYR A 108 -9.20 -28.67 -5.23
N PRO A 109 -9.19 -29.34 -6.40
CA PRO A 109 -9.97 -28.94 -7.58
C PRO A 109 -11.48 -29.12 -7.45
N ASP A 110 -11.96 -29.71 -6.35
CA ASP A 110 -13.37 -29.98 -6.12
C ASP A 110 -13.75 -29.91 -4.63
N MET A 111 -15.05 -29.85 -4.37
CA MET A 111 -15.62 -29.73 -3.04
C MET A 111 -15.20 -30.81 -2.05
N ALA A 112 -15.07 -32.06 -2.51
CA ALA A 112 -14.69 -33.16 -1.63
C ALA A 112 -13.24 -33.01 -1.19
N SER A 113 -12.35 -32.65 -2.12
CA SER A 113 -10.94 -32.39 -1.82
C SER A 113 -10.73 -31.13 -0.98
N PHE A 114 -11.53 -30.07 -1.17
CA PHE A 114 -11.41 -28.79 -0.47
C PHE A 114 -12.04 -28.78 0.94
N THR A 115 -12.75 -29.84 1.33
CA THR A 115 -13.43 -29.92 2.64
C THR A 115 -12.50 -29.59 3.83
N PRO A 116 -11.25 -30.08 3.92
CA PRO A 116 -10.35 -29.74 5.03
C PRO A 116 -10.05 -28.24 5.12
N VAL A 117 -9.90 -27.56 3.97
CA VAL A 117 -9.66 -26.11 3.92
C VAL A 117 -10.89 -25.35 4.40
N ALA A 118 -12.07 -25.72 3.90
CA ALA A 118 -13.33 -25.09 4.31
C ALA A 118 -13.58 -25.22 5.82
N GLU A 119 -13.43 -26.44 6.36
CA GLU A 119 -13.57 -26.70 7.80
C GLU A 119 -12.52 -25.93 8.63
N GLY A 120 -11.28 -25.87 8.13
CA GLY A 120 -10.19 -25.11 8.75
C GLY A 120 -10.46 -23.61 8.81
N LEU A 121 -11.10 -23.07 7.77
CA LEU A 121 -11.57 -21.68 7.69
C LEU A 121 -12.96 -21.47 8.32
N GLY A 122 -13.52 -22.48 8.97
CA GLY A 122 -14.74 -22.33 9.79
C GLY A 122 -16.06 -22.35 9.02
N PHE A 123 -16.14 -22.91 7.82
CA PHE A 123 -17.38 -23.04 7.06
C PHE A 123 -17.52 -24.42 6.37
N ALA A 124 -18.72 -24.71 5.86
CA ALA A 124 -18.95 -25.86 4.98
C ALA A 124 -19.15 -25.39 3.53
N CYS A 125 -18.68 -26.17 2.56
CA CYS A 125 -18.96 -25.89 1.16
C CYS A 125 -20.30 -26.46 0.71
N LYS A 126 -21.02 -25.68 -0.09
CA LYS A 126 -22.15 -26.15 -0.89
C LYS A 126 -21.98 -25.77 -2.36
N PRO A 127 -22.70 -26.44 -3.28
CA PRO A 127 -22.65 -26.08 -4.70
C PRO A 127 -23.13 -24.65 -4.91
N GLY A 128 -22.37 -23.88 -5.67
CA GLY A 128 -22.77 -22.54 -6.07
C GLY A 128 -23.82 -22.55 -7.18
N GLY A 129 -24.51 -21.42 -7.35
CA GLY A 129 -25.51 -21.25 -8.41
C GLY A 129 -24.90 -20.98 -9.78
N CYS A 130 -23.65 -20.53 -9.84
CA CYS A 130 -22.95 -20.16 -11.06
C CYS A 130 -22.46 -21.35 -11.86
N TRP A 131 -22.66 -21.34 -13.19
CA TRP A 131 -22.03 -22.19 -14.22
C TRP A 131 -21.40 -23.51 -13.71
N ASP A 132 -22.21 -24.40 -13.12
CA ASP A 132 -21.77 -25.69 -12.59
C ASP A 132 -20.63 -25.65 -11.54
N SER A 133 -20.60 -24.62 -10.69
CA SER A 133 -19.59 -24.38 -9.60
C SER A 133 -18.16 -24.06 -10.06
N VAL A 134 -18.01 -23.58 -11.29
CA VAL A 134 -16.73 -23.13 -11.85
C VAL A 134 -16.37 -21.72 -11.35
N ALA A 135 -15.12 -21.51 -10.95
CA ALA A 135 -14.62 -20.19 -10.58
C ALA A 135 -14.46 -19.29 -11.81
N PRO A 136 -15.06 -18.08 -11.81
CA PRO A 136 -14.88 -17.09 -12.88
C PRO A 136 -13.51 -16.39 -12.86
N SER A 137 -12.67 -16.67 -11.87
CA SER A 137 -11.46 -15.93 -11.52
C SER A 137 -10.15 -16.57 -11.98
N GLU A 138 -10.21 -17.40 -13.04
CA GLU A 138 -9.06 -17.94 -13.80
C GLU A 138 -7.88 -18.47 -12.94
N GLY A 139 -8.15 -19.26 -11.90
CA GLY A 139 -7.10 -19.86 -11.07
C GLY A 139 -7.25 -19.65 -9.57
N LEU A 140 -8.32 -18.97 -9.12
CA LEU A 140 -8.59 -18.68 -7.71
C LEU A 140 -9.76 -19.51 -7.15
N TYR A 141 -9.66 -19.91 -5.88
CA TYR A 141 -10.80 -20.40 -5.11
C TYR A 141 -11.67 -19.23 -4.66
N LEU A 142 -12.97 -19.29 -4.92
CA LEU A 142 -13.92 -18.27 -4.45
C LEU A 142 -14.98 -18.90 -3.56
N VAL A 143 -15.35 -18.18 -2.51
CA VAL A 143 -16.41 -18.59 -1.58
C VAL A 143 -17.37 -17.44 -1.33
N SER A 144 -18.67 -17.73 -1.22
CA SER A 144 -19.66 -16.70 -0.94
C SER A 144 -19.44 -16.06 0.43
N ILE A 145 -19.59 -14.75 0.47
CA ILE A 145 -19.58 -14.00 1.74
C ILE A 145 -20.81 -14.36 2.56
N ASP A 146 -21.95 -14.52 1.89
CA ASP A 146 -23.17 -14.98 2.52
C ASP A 146 -23.03 -16.44 2.96
N THR A 147 -23.48 -16.68 4.18
CA THR A 147 -23.53 -17.99 4.81
C THR A 147 -25.01 -18.34 5.01
N ASP A 148 -25.41 -19.59 4.71
CA ASP A 148 -26.78 -20.03 4.95
C ASP A 148 -27.07 -20.36 6.42
N GLU A 149 -28.30 -20.81 6.69
CA GLU A 149 -28.77 -21.15 8.04
C GLU A 149 -27.96 -22.27 8.69
N GLU A 150 -27.31 -23.12 7.89
CA GLU A 150 -26.46 -24.22 8.32
C GLU A 150 -24.98 -23.85 8.45
N GLY A 151 -24.59 -22.60 8.16
CA GLY A 151 -23.20 -22.17 8.19
C GLY A 151 -22.42 -22.50 6.91
N ALA A 152 -23.10 -22.88 5.82
CA ALA A 152 -22.46 -23.24 4.56
C ALA A 152 -22.37 -22.05 3.58
N LYS A 153 -21.28 -22.03 2.81
CA LYS A 153 -20.96 -21.05 1.78
C LYS A 153 -20.93 -21.71 0.41
N SER A 154 -21.40 -21.01 -0.62
CA SER A 154 -21.25 -21.42 -2.02
C SER A 154 -19.77 -21.41 -2.38
N CYS A 155 -19.21 -22.55 -2.81
CA CYS A 155 -17.80 -22.68 -3.17
C CYS A 155 -17.62 -22.87 -4.68
N TYR A 156 -16.62 -22.18 -5.22
CA TYR A 156 -16.27 -22.21 -6.64
C TYR A 156 -14.78 -22.54 -6.78
N PHE A 157 -14.48 -23.47 -7.69
CA PHE A 157 -13.14 -24.05 -7.82
C PHE A 157 -12.46 -23.61 -9.14
N PRO A 158 -11.14 -23.39 -9.13
CA PRO A 158 -10.36 -23.11 -10.33
C PRO A 158 -10.59 -24.14 -11.44
N THR A 159 -10.65 -23.68 -12.69
CA THR A 159 -10.63 -24.58 -13.87
C THR A 159 -9.23 -24.85 -14.40
N GLU A 160 -8.31 -23.98 -14.03
CA GLU A 160 -6.90 -24.02 -14.35
C GLU A 160 -6.20 -25.10 -13.53
N THR A 161 -5.03 -25.52 -13.99
CA THR A 161 -4.21 -26.50 -13.26
C THR A 161 -3.32 -25.86 -12.20
N GLU A 162 -3.19 -24.54 -12.22
CA GLU A 162 -2.29 -23.75 -11.37
C GLU A 162 -3.02 -22.55 -10.76
N GLN A 163 -2.60 -22.16 -9.55
CA GLN A 163 -3.08 -20.98 -8.85
C GLN A 163 -2.59 -19.69 -9.52
N ARG A 164 -3.42 -18.65 -9.50
CA ARG A 164 -3.03 -17.28 -9.87
C ARG A 164 -3.14 -16.36 -8.66
N CYS A 165 -2.34 -15.29 -8.64
CA CYS A 165 -2.27 -14.37 -7.50
C CYS A 165 -2.50 -12.91 -7.88
N ASP A 166 -2.33 -12.60 -9.15
CA ASP A 166 -2.49 -11.31 -9.82
C ASP A 166 -3.90 -11.13 -10.41
N THR A 167 -4.65 -12.21 -10.56
CA THR A 167 -6.00 -12.15 -11.11
C THR A 167 -6.95 -11.53 -10.10
N HIS A 168 -7.73 -10.56 -10.59
CA HIS A 168 -8.83 -10.02 -9.82
C HIS A 168 -10.04 -10.96 -9.98
N PRO A 169 -10.77 -11.34 -8.92
CA PRO A 169 -12.02 -12.11 -9.05
C PRO A 169 -13.16 -11.37 -9.82
N GLY A 170 -12.88 -10.16 -10.33
CA GLY A 170 -13.83 -9.23 -10.94
C GLY A 170 -15.04 -8.87 -10.06
N ASN A 171 -16.00 -8.20 -10.70
CA ASN A 171 -17.39 -8.17 -10.23
C ASN A 171 -18.11 -9.43 -10.72
N ALA A 172 -17.54 -10.61 -10.45
CA ALA A 172 -18.23 -11.86 -10.68
C ALA A 172 -19.46 -11.89 -9.77
N ASN A 173 -20.60 -11.48 -10.30
CA ASN A 173 -21.88 -11.53 -9.63
C ASN A 173 -22.60 -12.77 -10.16
N CYS A 174 -22.50 -13.89 -9.45
CA CYS A 174 -23.38 -15.01 -9.76
C CYS A 174 -24.66 -14.89 -8.95
N PHE A 175 -25.73 -14.57 -9.66
CA PHE A 175 -27.10 -14.56 -9.10
C PHE A 175 -27.29 -13.68 -7.86
N GLY A 176 -26.53 -12.58 -7.75
CA GLY A 176 -26.61 -11.62 -6.65
C GLY A 176 -25.62 -11.88 -5.52
N GLU A 177 -24.87 -13.00 -5.56
CA GLU A 177 -23.89 -13.35 -4.54
C GLU A 177 -22.59 -12.56 -4.72
N ARG A 178 -21.93 -12.27 -3.59
CA ARG A 178 -20.60 -11.66 -3.53
C ARG A 178 -19.60 -12.67 -2.94
N TYR A 179 -18.32 -12.51 -3.28
CA TYR A 179 -17.29 -13.53 -3.00
C TYR A 179 -16.07 -12.99 -2.26
N SER A 180 -15.47 -13.85 -1.45
CA SER A 180 -14.11 -13.73 -0.95
C SER A 180 -13.19 -14.71 -1.71
N ALA A 181 -11.96 -14.30 -1.97
CA ALA A 181 -10.92 -15.21 -2.45
C ALA A 181 -10.35 -16.01 -1.28
N VAL A 182 -10.07 -17.30 -1.50
CA VAL A 182 -9.32 -18.14 -0.56
C VAL A 182 -7.91 -18.35 -1.13
N CYS A 183 -6.93 -17.81 -0.43
CA CYS A 183 -5.58 -17.61 -0.95
C CYS A 183 -4.57 -18.52 -0.25
N PRO A 184 -3.75 -19.29 -0.99
CA PRO A 184 -2.63 -20.03 -0.42
C PRO A 184 -1.44 -19.09 -0.22
N CYS A 185 -1.15 -18.76 1.02
CA CYS A 185 -0.03 -17.89 1.38
C CYS A 185 1.16 -18.71 1.87
N VAL A 186 2.35 -18.38 1.36
CA VAL A 186 3.61 -19.00 1.77
C VAL A 186 4.62 -17.93 2.17
N PRO A 187 5.52 -18.21 3.12
CA PRO A 187 6.64 -17.33 3.39
C PRO A 187 7.54 -17.28 2.15
N LYS A 188 7.81 -16.08 1.65
CA LYS A 188 8.72 -15.86 0.53
C LYS A 188 9.85 -14.90 0.93
N PRO A 189 11.04 -15.04 0.32
CA PRO A 189 11.98 -13.94 0.22
C PRO A 189 11.30 -12.67 -0.32
N LEU A 190 11.77 -11.51 0.10
CA LEU A 190 11.13 -10.22 -0.20
C LEU A 190 10.98 -9.93 -1.70
N ASP A 191 12.01 -10.25 -2.50
CA ASP A 191 12.00 -10.13 -3.96
C ASP A 191 11.01 -11.07 -4.63
N GLU A 192 10.91 -12.30 -4.12
CA GLU A 192 9.94 -13.29 -4.60
C GLU A 192 8.51 -12.94 -4.17
N ALA A 193 8.34 -12.20 -3.07
CA ALA A 193 7.05 -11.76 -2.58
C ALA A 193 6.52 -10.52 -3.30
N CYS A 194 7.40 -9.58 -3.64
CA CYS A 194 7.00 -8.29 -4.15
C CYS A 194 6.80 -8.21 -5.66
N GLU A 195 7.34 -9.17 -6.44
CA GLU A 195 7.17 -9.35 -7.89
C GLU A 195 7.12 -8.01 -8.66
N TRP A 196 8.27 -7.49 -9.09
CA TRP A 196 8.38 -6.20 -9.79
C TRP A 196 8.72 -6.37 -11.29
N GLU A 197 7.92 -5.78 -12.20
CA GLU A 197 8.11 -5.88 -13.66
C GLU A 197 9.34 -5.09 -14.18
N CYS A 198 9.75 -4.03 -13.47
CA CYS A 198 11.02 -3.32 -13.67
C CYS A 198 11.81 -3.33 -12.36
N PRO A 199 12.51 -4.43 -12.05
CA PRO A 199 13.13 -4.61 -10.75
C PRO A 199 14.55 -4.05 -10.77
N PRO A 200 15.18 -3.94 -9.59
CA PRO A 200 16.45 -4.60 -9.39
C PRO A 200 16.14 -6.04 -8.95
N ASN A 201 16.28 -7.00 -9.87
CA ASN A 201 16.19 -8.43 -9.56
C ASN A 201 17.46 -8.81 -8.80
N HIS A 202 17.37 -9.02 -7.48
CA HIS A 202 18.17 -9.96 -6.66
C HIS A 202 18.05 -9.57 -5.18
N THR A 203 17.34 -10.34 -4.33
CA THR A 203 17.40 -10.11 -2.89
C THR A 203 17.27 -11.38 -2.04
N THR A 204 18.37 -12.11 -1.87
CA THR A 204 18.65 -12.59 -0.50
C THR A 204 18.90 -11.42 0.47
N GLN A 205 18.99 -10.17 -0.04
CA GLN A 205 19.14 -8.89 0.67
C GLN A 205 18.54 -7.75 -0.16
N ALA A 206 17.51 -7.04 0.34
CA ALA A 206 16.95 -5.87 -0.31
C ALA A 206 18.04 -4.83 -0.53
N THR A 207 18.27 -4.42 -1.77
CA THR A 207 19.26 -3.39 -2.08
C THR A 207 18.67 -2.03 -1.73
N TRP A 208 19.01 -1.54 -0.54
CA TRP A 208 18.69 -0.17 -0.16
C TRP A 208 19.72 0.76 -0.78
N LYS A 209 19.29 1.69 -1.64
CA LYS A 209 20.08 2.85 -2.03
C LYS A 209 19.56 4.04 -1.23
N THR A 210 20.29 4.47 -0.21
CA THR A 210 19.81 5.55 0.69
C THR A 210 20.69 6.79 0.70
N GLU A 211 21.85 6.75 0.04
CA GLU A 211 22.83 7.85 0.02
C GLU A 211 22.56 8.93 -1.05
N GLY A 212 21.60 8.72 -1.95
CA GLY A 212 21.27 9.66 -3.02
C GLY A 212 20.08 10.60 -2.71
N SER A 213 19.89 11.59 -3.58
CA SER A 213 18.81 12.58 -3.47
C SER A 213 17.67 12.35 -4.48
N SER A 214 17.64 11.20 -5.16
CA SER A 214 16.47 10.84 -5.96
C SER A 214 15.28 10.56 -5.05
N CYS A 215 14.09 10.64 -5.62
CA CYS A 215 12.86 10.50 -4.86
C CYS A 215 12.71 9.09 -4.27
N VAL A 216 13.03 8.05 -5.05
CA VAL A 216 12.97 6.66 -4.62
C VAL A 216 14.01 6.33 -3.55
N GLU A 217 15.25 6.84 -3.69
CA GLU A 217 16.29 6.67 -2.66
C GLU A 217 15.87 7.35 -1.35
N ARG A 218 15.27 8.54 -1.43
CA ARG A 218 14.83 9.26 -0.23
C ARG A 218 13.64 8.59 0.46
N ILE A 219 12.69 8.04 -0.29
CA ILE A 219 11.61 7.21 0.27
C ILE A 219 12.19 5.99 0.97
N ASN A 220 13.11 5.29 0.31
CA ASN A 220 13.72 4.07 0.85
C ASN A 220 14.60 4.38 2.08
N TYR A 221 15.30 5.51 2.11
CA TYR A 221 15.97 6.01 3.32
C TYR A 221 15.01 6.06 4.52
N TRP A 222 13.83 6.67 4.36
CA TRP A 222 12.88 6.81 5.46
C TRP A 222 12.19 5.50 5.84
N ARG A 223 11.91 4.61 4.89
CA ARG A 223 11.38 3.27 5.16
C ARG A 223 12.36 2.42 5.97
N LYS A 224 13.65 2.43 5.60
CA LYS A 224 14.73 1.78 6.37
C LYS A 224 14.82 2.36 7.77
N ARG A 225 14.91 3.69 7.87
CA ARG A 225 15.03 4.41 9.14
C ARG A 225 13.84 4.18 10.06
N ALA A 226 12.63 4.09 9.53
CA ALA A 226 11.43 3.77 10.30
C ALA A 226 11.56 2.42 11.00
N CYS A 227 12.13 1.41 10.32
CA CYS A 227 12.39 0.11 10.92
C CYS A 227 13.55 0.11 11.93
N GLU A 228 14.68 0.75 11.59
CA GLU A 228 15.85 0.82 12.48
C GLU A 228 15.56 1.61 13.77
N GLU A 229 14.69 2.62 13.70
CA GLU A 229 14.28 3.43 14.86
C GLU A 229 13.05 2.86 15.58
N GLY A 230 12.49 1.73 15.14
CA GLY A 230 11.34 1.08 15.78
C GLY A 230 10.07 1.92 15.73
N TRP A 231 9.79 2.58 14.61
CA TRP A 231 8.54 3.29 14.39
C TRP A 231 7.37 2.30 14.36
N VAL A 232 6.20 2.75 14.82
CA VAL A 232 4.99 1.89 14.91
C VAL A 232 4.50 1.41 13.54
N GLU A 233 4.87 2.11 12.48
CA GLU A 233 4.53 1.75 11.10
C GLU A 233 5.40 0.62 10.53
N CYS A 234 6.57 0.34 11.11
CA CYS A 234 7.38 -0.77 10.63
C CYS A 234 6.85 -2.10 11.21
N PRO A 235 6.35 -3.02 10.37
CA PRO A 235 5.89 -4.32 10.85
C PRO A 235 7.08 -5.22 11.22
N PRO A 236 6.84 -6.35 11.90
CA PRO A 236 7.90 -7.29 12.27
C PRO A 236 8.71 -7.84 11.09
N ALA A 237 8.08 -8.05 9.93
CA ALA A 237 8.77 -8.43 8.69
C ALA A 237 9.61 -7.30 8.06
N GLY A 238 9.48 -6.08 8.55
CA GLY A 238 10.10 -4.88 7.98
C GLY A 238 9.29 -4.26 6.82
N LEU A 239 9.77 -3.11 6.36
CA LEU A 239 9.23 -2.43 5.19
C LEU A 239 10.07 -2.80 3.96
N PRO A 240 9.51 -3.44 2.92
CA PRO A 240 10.24 -3.65 1.66
C PRO A 240 10.64 -2.30 1.03
N PRO A 241 11.75 -2.18 0.28
CA PRO A 241 12.01 -0.95 -0.46
C PRO A 241 10.93 -0.75 -1.54
N MET A 242 10.56 0.50 -1.78
CA MET A 242 9.72 0.85 -2.92
C MET A 242 10.54 0.83 -4.21
N VAL A 243 9.87 0.49 -5.30
CA VAL A 243 10.42 0.53 -6.66
C VAL A 243 9.77 1.67 -7.43
N GLU A 244 10.59 2.33 -8.25
CA GLU A 244 10.17 3.47 -9.06
C GLU A 244 9.56 3.01 -10.39
N CYS A 245 8.34 3.47 -10.69
CA CYS A 245 7.63 3.23 -11.94
C CYS A 245 7.97 4.32 -12.97
N THR A 246 9.16 4.19 -13.56
CA THR A 246 9.72 5.21 -14.48
C THR A 246 8.87 5.41 -15.74
N ALA A 247 8.12 4.39 -16.17
CA ALA A 247 7.21 4.46 -17.31
C ALA A 247 6.06 5.48 -17.11
N CYS A 248 5.73 5.82 -15.86
CA CYS A 248 4.67 6.78 -15.55
C CYS A 248 5.17 8.21 -15.30
N HIS A 249 6.48 8.48 -15.40
CA HIS A 249 7.03 9.80 -15.09
C HIS A 249 6.53 10.91 -16.01
N GLU A 250 6.38 10.64 -17.31
CA GLU A 250 5.90 11.67 -18.24
C GLU A 250 4.43 12.04 -17.96
N CYS A 251 3.63 11.05 -17.56
CA CYS A 251 2.28 11.26 -17.11
C CYS A 251 2.26 12.08 -15.81
N ALA A 252 3.02 11.69 -14.78
CA ALA A 252 3.08 12.43 -13.52
C ALA A 252 3.67 13.85 -13.66
N ASN A 253 4.57 14.07 -14.62
CA ASN A 253 5.04 15.41 -14.98
C ASN A 253 3.89 16.29 -15.49
N SER A 254 2.97 15.72 -16.28
CA SER A 254 1.76 16.41 -16.74
C SER A 254 0.80 16.71 -15.59
N GLU A 255 0.67 15.80 -14.62
CA GLU A 255 -0.09 16.02 -13.37
C GLU A 255 0.48 17.21 -12.61
N ALA A 256 1.77 17.17 -12.28
CA ALA A 256 2.45 18.27 -11.59
C ALA A 256 2.29 19.61 -12.32
N GLN A 257 2.37 19.59 -13.66
CA GLN A 257 2.15 20.79 -14.47
C GLN A 257 0.71 21.28 -14.37
N TYR A 258 -0.27 20.38 -14.40
CA TYR A 258 -1.68 20.72 -14.28
C TYR A 258 -2.02 21.24 -12.88
N ASP A 259 -1.60 20.57 -11.82
CA ASP A 259 -1.90 20.93 -10.43
C ASP A 259 -1.25 22.25 -10.02
N SER A 260 -0.03 22.51 -10.52
CA SER A 260 0.63 23.81 -10.31
C SER A 260 -0.18 25.00 -10.84
N GLN A 261 -1.08 24.77 -11.80
CA GLN A 261 -1.92 25.80 -12.42
C GLN A 261 -3.36 25.79 -11.91
N ASN A 262 -3.88 24.63 -11.51
CA ASN A 262 -5.31 24.42 -11.23
C ASN A 262 -5.62 24.15 -9.77
N GLY A 263 -4.60 24.02 -8.91
CA GLY A 263 -4.73 23.69 -7.51
C GLY A 263 -4.38 22.23 -7.23
N ALA A 264 -4.06 21.95 -5.97
CA ALA A 264 -3.56 20.65 -5.57
C ALA A 264 -4.61 19.54 -5.77
N HIS A 265 -4.16 18.36 -6.20
CA HIS A 265 -4.95 17.17 -6.49
C HIS A 265 -5.99 17.33 -7.61
N ALA A 266 -5.88 18.37 -8.44
CA ALA A 266 -6.82 18.60 -9.54
C ALA A 266 -6.60 17.59 -10.71
N SER A 267 -5.48 16.88 -10.68
CA SER A 267 -5.10 15.85 -11.62
C SER A 267 -5.31 14.42 -11.11
N PHE A 268 -5.75 14.24 -9.87
CA PHE A 268 -5.83 12.93 -9.21
C PHE A 268 -6.58 11.87 -10.03
N GLY A 269 -5.94 10.72 -10.19
CA GLY A 269 -6.38 9.53 -10.92
C GLY A 269 -6.02 9.52 -12.40
N ARG A 270 -5.36 10.56 -12.94
CA ARG A 270 -5.02 10.63 -14.38
C ARG A 270 -4.01 9.58 -14.79
N CYS A 271 -3.01 9.33 -13.95
CA CYS A 271 -1.98 8.34 -14.21
C CYS A 271 -2.28 6.99 -13.55
N GLY A 272 -3.52 6.78 -13.09
CA GLY A 272 -3.95 5.53 -12.48
C GLY A 272 -3.39 5.29 -11.08
N GLU A 273 -2.85 6.32 -10.44
CA GLU A 273 -2.46 6.34 -9.04
C GLU A 273 -3.67 6.16 -8.12
N HIS A 274 -3.44 5.50 -6.98
CA HIS A 274 -4.47 5.35 -5.93
C HIS A 274 -4.24 6.31 -4.76
N VAL A 275 -3.04 6.86 -4.64
CA VAL A 275 -2.69 7.85 -3.62
C VAL A 275 -1.72 8.85 -4.23
N GLN A 276 -1.97 10.13 -3.99
CA GLN A 276 -1.18 11.25 -4.50
C GLN A 276 -0.82 12.21 -3.38
N GLY A 277 0.34 12.83 -3.47
CA GLY A 277 0.84 13.85 -2.57
C GLY A 277 1.58 14.91 -3.37
N GLU A 278 1.51 16.16 -2.95
CA GLU A 278 2.06 17.27 -3.72
C GLU A 278 2.79 18.26 -2.82
N GLY A 279 3.84 18.87 -3.36
CA GLY A 279 4.62 19.82 -2.59
C GLY A 279 5.59 20.66 -3.40
N GLY A 280 5.99 21.77 -2.79
CA GLY A 280 7.03 22.65 -3.30
C GLY A 280 8.40 22.30 -2.70
N GLY A 281 9.43 22.15 -3.54
CA GLY A 281 10.79 21.84 -3.11
C GLY A 281 11.80 22.11 -4.21
N ALA A 282 13.09 22.30 -3.87
CA ALA A 282 14.12 22.34 -4.91
C ALA A 282 14.25 20.96 -5.59
N THR A 283 13.99 19.92 -4.81
CA THR A 283 13.95 18.51 -5.20
C THR A 283 12.70 17.84 -4.64
N CYS A 284 12.32 16.71 -5.20
CA CYS A 284 11.28 15.86 -4.62
C CYS A 284 11.66 15.33 -3.22
N ALA A 285 12.95 15.16 -2.93
CA ALA A 285 13.43 14.73 -1.62
C ALA A 285 13.03 15.73 -0.52
N ASP A 286 13.00 17.03 -0.84
CA ASP A 286 12.51 18.06 0.09
C ASP A 286 11.03 17.87 0.42
N VAL A 287 10.22 17.44 -0.56
CA VAL A 287 8.79 17.17 -0.37
C VAL A 287 8.59 15.92 0.49
N ILE A 288 9.36 14.86 0.23
CA ILE A 288 9.35 13.63 1.05
C ILE A 288 9.72 13.95 2.49
N ASP A 289 10.76 14.74 2.71
CA ASP A 289 11.18 15.16 4.06
C ASP A 289 10.12 15.99 4.76
N ALA A 290 9.46 16.89 4.03
CA ALA A 290 8.33 17.66 4.55
C ALA A 290 7.20 16.72 5.00
N PHE A 291 6.82 15.72 4.19
CA PHE A 291 5.80 14.73 4.55
C PHE A 291 6.19 13.91 5.78
N ILE A 292 7.44 13.45 5.88
CA ILE A 292 7.91 12.76 7.10
C ILE A 292 7.86 13.68 8.33
N SER A 293 8.11 14.97 8.16
CA SER A 293 8.05 15.93 9.26
C SER A 293 6.64 16.17 9.81
N GLU A 294 5.60 15.78 9.06
CA GLU A 294 4.20 15.86 9.50
C GLU A 294 3.84 14.81 10.57
N ARG A 295 4.76 13.87 10.87
CA ARG A 295 4.58 12.93 11.98
C ARG A 295 4.18 13.65 13.25
N ALA A 296 3.11 13.17 13.86
CA ALA A 296 2.53 13.76 15.07
C ALA A 296 2.13 12.68 16.08
N PRO A 297 2.11 12.99 17.39
CA PRO A 297 1.62 12.05 18.38
C PRO A 297 0.11 11.84 18.24
N ASP A 298 -0.33 10.60 18.37
CA ASP A 298 -1.75 10.25 18.56
C ASP A 298 -2.24 10.61 19.98
N GLU A 299 -3.49 10.26 20.29
CA GLU A 299 -4.10 10.49 21.61
C GLU A 299 -3.35 9.81 22.77
N ASN A 300 -2.56 8.78 22.49
CA ASN A 300 -1.74 8.04 23.45
C ASN A 300 -0.28 8.55 23.48
N GLY A 301 0.05 9.58 22.72
CA GLY A 301 1.39 10.14 22.62
C GLY A 301 2.33 9.37 21.70
N VAL A 302 1.83 8.41 20.92
CA VAL A 302 2.63 7.60 19.98
C VAL A 302 2.78 8.39 18.68
N MET A 303 4.03 8.64 18.25
CA MET A 303 4.30 9.32 16.98
C MET A 303 3.83 8.46 15.80
N ARG A 304 2.92 9.00 15.00
CA ARG A 304 2.37 8.32 13.82
C ARG A 304 2.59 9.08 12.53
N CYS A 305 2.79 8.34 11.46
CA CYS A 305 2.69 8.79 10.08
C CYS A 305 1.24 8.70 9.62
N GLN A 306 0.58 9.84 9.58
CA GLN A 306 -0.75 10.01 8.98
C GLN A 306 -0.64 10.98 7.79
N GLY A 307 -1.73 11.15 7.03
CA GLY A 307 -1.76 12.07 5.89
C GLY A 307 -0.67 11.73 4.88
N HIS A 308 0.16 12.71 4.53
CA HIS A 308 1.19 12.55 3.50
C HIS A 308 2.37 11.65 3.93
N CYS A 309 2.62 11.46 5.24
CA CYS A 309 3.66 10.53 5.68
C CYS A 309 3.25 9.06 5.45
N GLY A 310 1.96 8.76 5.63
CA GLY A 310 1.43 7.39 5.65
C GLY A 310 1.84 6.56 4.42
N PRO A 311 1.70 7.07 3.19
CA PRO A 311 2.11 6.37 1.98
C PRO A 311 3.59 5.98 1.96
N ILE A 312 4.48 6.81 2.50
CA ILE A 312 5.94 6.56 2.49
C ILE A 312 6.29 5.32 3.32
N VAL A 313 5.64 5.15 4.47
CA VAL A 313 5.90 4.04 5.41
C VAL A 313 4.82 2.96 5.37
N ALA A 314 3.98 2.96 4.33
CA ALA A 314 2.97 1.93 4.16
C ALA A 314 3.60 0.53 4.03
N ALA A 315 3.04 -0.44 4.77
CA ALA A 315 3.46 -1.82 4.71
C ALA A 315 3.19 -2.45 3.33
N GLY A 316 3.77 -3.63 3.10
CA GLY A 316 3.59 -4.37 1.86
C GLY A 316 4.47 -3.88 0.70
N CYS A 317 4.25 -4.47 -0.46
CA CYS A 317 5.03 -4.24 -1.67
C CYS A 317 4.46 -3.06 -2.46
N GLN A 318 5.07 -1.89 -2.31
CA GLN A 318 4.57 -0.63 -2.88
C GLN A 318 5.41 -0.18 -4.09
N THR A 319 4.73 0.37 -5.09
CA THR A 319 5.37 1.13 -6.19
C THR A 319 5.20 2.62 -5.98
N PHE A 320 6.11 3.39 -6.59
CA PHE A 320 6.15 4.84 -6.48
C PHE A 320 6.52 5.46 -7.82
N PHE A 321 5.94 6.61 -8.16
CA PHE A 321 6.39 7.44 -9.26
C PHE A 321 6.11 8.90 -8.97
N TRP A 322 6.75 9.80 -9.69
CA TRP A 322 6.64 11.23 -9.41
C TRP A 322 6.79 12.05 -10.68
N GLY A 323 6.39 13.30 -10.58
CA GLY A 323 6.56 14.29 -11.61
C GLY A 323 6.93 15.66 -11.08
N LYS A 324 7.45 16.50 -11.97
CA LYS A 324 7.81 17.89 -11.72
C LYS A 324 7.29 18.77 -12.85
N ALA A 325 6.64 19.87 -12.49
CA ALA A 325 6.19 20.88 -13.45
C ALA A 325 7.38 21.59 -14.12
N GLN A 326 7.27 21.92 -15.42
CA GLN A 326 8.40 22.37 -16.26
C GLN A 326 9.13 23.59 -15.69
N ASP A 327 8.36 24.61 -15.31
CA ASP A 327 8.90 25.91 -14.91
C ASP A 327 8.64 26.22 -13.43
N SER A 328 8.53 25.18 -12.59
CA SER A 328 8.32 25.38 -11.16
C SER A 328 8.98 24.32 -10.30
N ASN A 329 8.98 24.59 -8.99
CA ASN A 329 9.46 23.68 -7.96
C ASN A 329 8.33 22.79 -7.40
N PHE A 330 7.23 22.67 -8.14
CA PHE A 330 6.07 21.86 -7.78
C PHE A 330 6.27 20.41 -8.21
N HIS A 331 6.05 19.49 -7.28
CA HIS A 331 6.17 18.06 -7.51
C HIS A 331 4.87 17.36 -7.13
N THR A 332 4.55 16.31 -7.91
CA THR A 332 3.51 15.34 -7.62
C THR A 332 4.17 14.00 -7.34
N LEU A 333 3.72 13.31 -6.29
CA LEU A 333 4.23 12.03 -5.80
C LEU A 333 3.06 11.06 -5.76
N ASN A 334 3.18 9.93 -6.45
CA ASN A 334 2.12 8.96 -6.65
C ASN A 334 2.54 7.58 -6.11
N TRP A 335 1.64 6.91 -5.42
CA TRP A 335 1.91 5.63 -4.76
C TRP A 335 0.84 4.58 -5.09
N ARG A 336 1.20 3.32 -4.76
CA ARG A 336 0.32 2.14 -4.70
C ARG A 336 -0.22 1.63 -6.04
N SER A 337 0.28 2.13 -7.16
CA SER A 337 0.07 1.52 -8.47
C SER A 337 1.20 1.87 -9.44
N CYS A 338 1.44 1.00 -10.42
CA CYS A 338 2.27 1.27 -11.59
C CYS A 338 1.46 0.79 -12.80
N ASN A 339 0.42 1.55 -13.17
CA ASN A 339 -0.45 1.16 -14.27
C ASN A 339 0.10 1.75 -15.58
N VAL A 340 1.12 1.07 -16.12
CA VAL A 340 1.84 1.52 -17.32
C VAL A 340 0.88 1.77 -18.48
N ASP A 341 -0.12 0.89 -18.66
CA ASP A 341 -1.12 1.03 -19.72
C ASP A 341 -1.97 2.29 -19.54
N THR A 342 -2.35 2.64 -18.31
CA THR A 342 -3.10 3.88 -18.03
C THR A 342 -2.24 5.11 -18.27
N CYS A 343 -1.00 5.11 -17.76
CA CYS A 343 -0.06 6.20 -17.98
C CYS A 343 0.18 6.45 -19.48
N GLN A 344 0.43 5.37 -20.24
CA GLN A 344 0.64 5.46 -21.68
C GLN A 344 -0.62 5.93 -22.41
N SER A 345 -1.78 5.38 -22.06
CA SER A 345 -3.05 5.75 -22.68
C SER A 345 -3.36 7.24 -22.47
N TYR A 346 -3.14 7.76 -21.25
CA TYR A 346 -3.31 9.19 -20.97
C TYR A 346 -2.44 10.05 -21.89
N CYS A 347 -1.15 9.71 -22.00
CA CYS A 347 -0.21 10.46 -22.83
C CYS A 347 -0.51 10.38 -24.33
N ASP A 348 -1.00 9.22 -24.81
CA ASP A 348 -1.42 9.04 -26.19
C ASP A 348 -2.69 9.86 -26.51
N GLU A 349 -3.60 9.99 -25.55
CA GLU A 349 -4.84 10.76 -25.69
C GLU A 349 -4.63 12.28 -25.56
N HIS A 350 -3.56 12.71 -24.87
CA HIS A 350 -3.24 14.12 -24.60
C HIS A 350 -1.88 14.51 -25.21
N PRO A 351 -1.75 14.48 -26.55
CA PRO A 351 -0.47 14.71 -27.21
C PRO A 351 0.09 16.11 -26.91
N GLY A 352 1.28 16.13 -26.32
CA GLY A 352 1.99 17.37 -25.96
C GLY A 352 1.76 17.83 -24.51
N GLU A 353 0.92 17.15 -23.74
CA GLU A 353 0.80 17.39 -22.29
C GLU A 353 1.83 16.59 -21.48
N CYS A 354 2.11 15.34 -21.85
CA CYS A 354 3.16 14.54 -21.26
C CYS A 354 4.55 14.97 -21.75
N PHE A 355 5.52 15.01 -20.84
CA PHE A 355 6.90 15.38 -21.16
C PHE A 355 7.90 14.71 -20.23
N THR A 356 9.10 14.45 -20.73
CA THR A 356 10.26 14.09 -19.90
C THR A 356 10.84 15.35 -19.26
N HIS A 357 10.99 15.37 -17.94
CA HIS A 357 11.73 16.43 -17.24
C HIS A 357 13.21 16.07 -17.17
N GLU A 358 14.12 17.06 -17.16
CA GLU A 358 15.58 16.79 -17.12
C GLU A 358 16.05 16.08 -15.85
N SER A 359 15.27 16.18 -14.78
CA SER A 359 15.49 15.48 -13.51
C SER A 359 14.83 14.10 -13.44
N SER A 360 14.03 13.73 -14.44
CA SER A 360 13.47 12.39 -14.51
C SER A 360 14.62 11.40 -14.75
N PRO A 361 14.68 10.27 -14.01
CA PRO A 361 15.67 9.23 -14.25
C PRO A 361 15.54 8.67 -15.67
N ALA A 362 16.62 8.06 -16.15
CA ALA A 362 16.61 7.38 -17.44
C ALA A 362 15.60 6.22 -17.42
N LEU A 363 14.95 5.95 -18.55
CA LEU A 363 14.01 4.81 -18.73
C LEU A 363 14.69 3.43 -18.69
N THR A 364 15.96 3.36 -18.28
CA THR A 364 16.72 2.13 -18.15
C THR A 364 16.74 1.70 -16.70
N CYS A 365 16.35 0.46 -16.41
CA CYS A 365 16.40 -0.08 -15.06
C CYS A 365 17.81 0.04 -14.47
N ASP A 366 17.89 0.46 -13.21
CA ASP A 366 19.11 0.50 -12.43
C ASP A 366 19.66 -0.93 -12.16
N ASP A 367 20.99 -1.08 -12.15
CA ASP A 367 21.63 -2.33 -11.75
C ASP A 367 21.51 -2.52 -10.22
N PRO A 368 20.89 -3.62 -9.72
CA PRO A 368 20.79 -3.93 -8.29
C PRO A 368 22.14 -4.07 -7.59
N GLY A 369 23.18 -4.49 -8.31
CA GLY A 369 24.47 -4.84 -7.70
C GLY A 369 25.36 -3.65 -7.37
N VAL A 370 24.99 -2.44 -7.82
CA VAL A 370 25.78 -1.23 -7.64
C VAL A 370 25.29 -0.48 -6.40
N ASP A 371 26.19 -0.27 -5.44
CA ASP A 371 25.98 0.50 -4.19
C ASP A 371 24.89 -0.07 -3.26
N ALA A 372 24.72 -1.40 -3.25
CA ALA A 372 23.78 -2.08 -2.38
C ALA A 372 24.14 -1.96 -0.89
N GLU A 373 23.22 -1.45 -0.07
CA GLU A 373 23.31 -1.53 1.39
C GLU A 373 22.65 -2.81 1.93
N PRO A 374 23.05 -3.30 3.12
CA PRO A 374 22.39 -4.42 3.79
C PRO A 374 20.95 -4.07 4.20
N ASN A 375 20.15 -5.13 4.42
CA ASN A 375 18.82 -5.05 5.04
C ASN A 375 18.85 -4.21 6.34
N PRO A 376 17.74 -3.52 6.69
CA PRO A 376 17.61 -2.91 8.00
C PRO A 376 17.89 -3.94 9.10
N ASP A 377 18.58 -3.52 10.15
CA ASP A 377 18.71 -4.30 11.37
C ASP A 377 17.38 -4.25 12.11
N ILE A 378 16.45 -5.11 11.70
CA ILE A 378 15.15 -5.26 12.36
C ILE A 378 15.43 -5.97 13.67
N ALA A 379 15.09 -5.32 14.79
CA ALA A 379 15.19 -5.92 16.12
C ALA A 379 14.57 -7.32 16.07
N ALA A 380 15.37 -8.33 16.38
CA ALA A 380 15.02 -9.73 16.17
C ALA A 380 13.59 -10.01 16.66
N CYS A 381 12.77 -10.55 15.76
CA CYS A 381 11.56 -11.25 16.12
C CYS A 381 11.88 -12.31 17.18
N GLY A 382 11.59 -11.98 18.44
CA GLY A 382 11.93 -12.77 19.62
C GLY A 382 10.78 -13.62 20.09
#